data_AF-A0A4R4LTS5-F1
#
_entry.id   AF-A0A4R4LTS5-F1
#
_cell.length_a   1.000
_cell.length_b   1.000
_cell.length_c   1.000
_cell.angle_alpha   90.00
_cell.angle_beta   90.00
_cell.angle_gamma   90.00
#
_symmetry.space_group_name_H-M   'P 1'
#
loop_
_entity.id
_entity.type
_entity.pdbx_description
1 polymer ?
#
loop_
_entity_poly.entity_id
_entity_poly.type
_entity_poly.pdbx_seq_one_letter_code
_entity_poly.pdbx_strand_id
1 'polypeptide(L)'
;MNAWVDVAKFAPGYLSLAWLASGAVRKAVVRHHRIRIGPVDEVREVLQTVRTAFMDFGAGDGARTGLDLPATRDLSLRMTDLGDRVTDERLRSALQEASVLLIGLTEYRVPISNLAGEPSERETERREREHGQAGHEHDTAFVARTVLSGVSLTSRALHHLNELERRTIGR
;
A
#
# COMPACT_ATOMS: atom_id res chain seq x y z
N MET A 1 45.38 -43.08 -28.63
CA MET A 1 45.21 -41.66 -28.22
C MET A 1 44.08 -41.62 -27.21
N ASN A 2 44.39 -41.30 -25.94
CA ASN A 2 43.42 -41.33 -24.84
C ASN A 2 42.62 -40.03 -24.82
N ALA A 3 41.42 -40.06 -25.43
CA ALA A 3 40.49 -38.93 -25.49
C ALA A 3 40.18 -38.29 -24.12
N TRP A 4 40.35 -39.04 -23.02
CA TRP A 4 40.16 -38.57 -21.65
C TRP A 4 41.16 -37.51 -21.18
N VAL A 5 42.41 -37.54 -21.68
CA VAL A 5 43.44 -36.56 -21.28
C VAL A 5 43.18 -35.19 -21.91
N ASP A 6 42.65 -35.16 -23.14
CA ASP A 6 42.28 -33.90 -23.79
C ASP A 6 41.08 -33.23 -23.13
N VAL A 7 40.10 -33.99 -22.63
CA VAL A 7 38.95 -33.44 -21.89
C VAL A 7 39.38 -32.80 -20.57
N ALA A 8 40.35 -33.40 -19.86
CA ALA A 8 40.83 -32.89 -18.58
C ALA A 8 41.51 -31.51 -18.68
N LYS A 9 42.20 -31.21 -19.80
CA LYS A 9 42.88 -29.91 -19.99
C LYS A 9 41.90 -28.75 -20.17
N PHE A 10 40.69 -29.03 -20.65
CA PHE A 10 39.67 -28.02 -20.87
C PHE A 10 38.67 -27.91 -19.70
N ALA A 11 38.70 -28.84 -18.75
CA ALA A 11 37.83 -28.83 -17.57
C ALA A 11 37.82 -27.49 -16.78
N PRO A 12 38.96 -26.79 -16.57
CA PRO A 12 38.96 -25.48 -15.91
C PRO A 12 38.22 -24.40 -16.71
N GLY A 13 38.31 -24.45 -18.04
CA GLY A 13 37.60 -23.54 -18.94
C GLY A 13 36.09 -23.78 -18.95
N TYR A 14 35.66 -25.04 -18.94
CA TYR A 14 34.24 -25.39 -18.86
C TYR A 14 33.62 -25.05 -17.50
N LEU A 15 34.35 -25.24 -16.40
CA LEU A 15 33.89 -24.87 -15.06
C LEU A 15 33.72 -23.36 -14.90
N SER A 16 34.66 -22.57 -15.41
CA SER A 16 34.54 -21.10 -15.40
C SER A 16 33.40 -20.60 -16.29
N LEU A 17 33.20 -21.21 -17.46
CA LEU A 17 32.02 -20.95 -18.32
C LEU A 17 30.71 -21.31 -17.62
N ALA A 18 30.62 -22.47 -16.96
CA ALA A 18 29.44 -22.89 -16.22
C ALA A 18 29.14 -21.94 -15.05
N TRP A 19 30.18 -21.47 -14.36
CA TRP A 19 30.04 -20.51 -13.27
C TRP A 19 29.55 -19.15 -13.74
N LEU A 20 30.11 -18.62 -14.84
CA LEU A 20 29.65 -17.38 -15.46
C LEU A 20 28.23 -17.50 -16.00
N ALA A 21 27.89 -18.60 -16.66
CA ALA A 21 26.54 -18.88 -17.14
C ALA A 21 25.54 -18.96 -15.97
N SER A 22 25.90 -19.64 -14.88
CA SER A 22 25.09 -19.70 -13.67
C SER A 22 24.85 -18.32 -13.07
N GLY A 23 25.89 -17.49 -12.97
CA GLY A 23 25.78 -16.10 -12.51
C GLY A 23 24.89 -15.24 -13.41
N ALA A 24 25.03 -15.38 -14.73
CA ALA A 24 24.22 -14.66 -15.72
C ALA A 24 22.74 -15.07 -15.65
N VAL A 25 22.46 -16.38 -15.55
CA VAL A 25 21.10 -16.91 -15.37
C VAL A 25 20.50 -16.39 -14.06
N ARG A 26 21.24 -16.45 -12.94
CA ARG A 26 20.77 -15.94 -11.65
C ARG A 26 20.45 -14.44 -11.72
N LYS A 27 21.31 -13.65 -12.37
CA LYS A 27 21.10 -12.21 -12.57
C LYS A 27 19.88 -11.92 -13.44
N ALA A 28 19.68 -12.70 -14.51
CA ALA A 28 18.51 -12.59 -15.37
C ALA A 28 17.21 -12.94 -14.65
N VAL A 29 17.20 -14.01 -13.85
CA VAL A 29 16.06 -14.43 -13.03
C VAL A 29 15.70 -13.36 -12.01
N VAL A 30 16.67 -12.83 -11.25
CA VAL A 30 16.43 -11.76 -10.27
C VAL A 30 15.91 -10.49 -10.94
N ARG A 31 16.47 -10.10 -12.09
CA ARG A 31 16.01 -8.92 -12.83
C ARG A 31 14.58 -9.10 -13.31
N HIS A 32 14.25 -10.24 -13.91
CA HIS A 32 12.92 -10.56 -14.38
C HIS A 32 11.90 -10.65 -13.22
N HIS A 33 12.31 -11.15 -12.05
CA HIS A 33 11.48 -11.15 -10.86
C HIS A 33 11.27 -9.76 -10.27
N ARG A 34 12.31 -8.93 -10.18
CA ARG A 34 12.18 -7.53 -9.72
C ARG A 34 11.25 -6.74 -10.62
N ILE A 35 11.31 -6.96 -11.94
CA ILE A 35 10.38 -6.38 -12.90
C ILE A 35 8.94 -6.90 -12.71
N ARG A 36 8.75 -8.16 -12.27
CA ARG A 36 7.42 -8.74 -11.96
C ARG A 36 6.82 -8.30 -10.62
N ILE A 37 7.58 -7.70 -9.71
CA ILE A 37 7.03 -7.18 -8.44
C ILE A 37 6.82 -5.66 -8.54
N GLY A 38 7.62 -4.97 -9.36
CA GLY A 38 7.56 -3.52 -9.51
C GLY A 38 8.41 -2.79 -8.46
N PRO A 39 8.10 -1.52 -8.14
CA PRO A 39 8.90 -0.68 -7.24
C PRO A 39 8.67 -1.02 -5.75
N VAL A 40 9.22 -2.15 -5.30
CA VAL A 40 9.03 -2.72 -3.95
C VAL A 40 9.26 -1.73 -2.81
N ASP A 41 10.34 -0.94 -2.88
CA ASP A 41 10.69 0.02 -1.81
C ASP A 41 9.64 1.14 -1.70
N GLU A 42 9.19 1.68 -2.83
CA GLU A 42 8.13 2.70 -2.91
C GLU A 42 6.79 2.14 -2.38
N VAL A 43 6.43 0.91 -2.76
CA VAL A 43 5.20 0.24 -2.29
C VAL A 43 5.23 0.03 -0.78
N ARG A 44 6.37 -0.37 -0.22
CA ARG A 44 6.54 -0.53 1.24
C ARG A 44 6.34 0.79 1.96
N GLU A 45 7.02 1.84 1.49
CA GLU A 45 6.96 3.18 2.09
C GLU A 45 5.52 3.70 2.08
N VAL A 46 4.82 3.58 0.96
CA VAL A 46 3.43 4.02 0.84
C VAL A 46 2.50 3.20 1.73
N LEU A 47 2.60 1.87 1.73
CA LEU A 47 1.77 1.02 2.61
C LEU A 47 2.01 1.31 4.10
N GLN A 48 3.25 1.61 4.50
CA GLN A 48 3.56 2.03 5.88
C GLN A 48 2.95 3.39 6.20
N THR A 49 3.10 4.36 5.31
CA THR A 49 2.53 5.71 5.46
C THR A 49 1.01 5.65 5.61
N VAL A 50 0.35 4.87 4.76
CA VAL A 50 -1.11 4.69 4.79
C VAL A 50 -1.57 3.97 6.06
N ARG A 51 -0.83 2.94 6.50
CA ARG A 51 -1.14 2.24 7.75
C ARG A 51 -1.05 3.19 8.95
N THR A 52 -0.02 4.03 8.99
CA THR A 52 0.14 5.05 10.03
C THR A 52 -1.02 6.04 9.97
N ALA A 53 -1.39 6.52 8.79
CA ALA A 53 -2.55 7.40 8.63
C ALA A 53 -3.83 6.78 9.21
N PHE A 54 -4.15 5.51 8.91
CA PHE A 54 -5.31 4.84 9.51
C PHE A 54 -5.22 4.70 11.04
N MET A 55 -4.05 4.35 11.58
CA MET A 55 -3.84 4.26 13.03
C MET A 55 -4.04 5.62 13.71
N ASP A 56 -3.54 6.69 13.10
CA ASP A 56 -3.68 8.05 13.60
C ASP A 56 -5.13 8.52 13.56
N PHE A 57 -5.88 8.16 12.50
CA PHE A 57 -7.34 8.37 12.45
C PHE A 57 -8.07 7.66 13.60
N GLY A 58 -7.68 6.42 13.91
CA GLY A 58 -8.28 5.62 14.97
C GLY A 58 -7.97 6.11 16.39
N ALA A 59 -6.83 6.78 16.59
CA ALA A 59 -6.41 7.30 17.89
C ALA A 59 -7.21 8.54 18.35
N GLY A 60 -8.14 9.04 17.54
CA GLY A 60 -8.96 10.21 17.89
C GLY A 60 -8.22 11.55 17.82
N ASP A 61 -6.93 11.53 17.50
CA ASP A 61 -6.06 12.71 17.47
C ASP A 61 -6.14 13.47 16.13
N GLY A 62 -7.18 13.21 15.33
CA GLY A 62 -7.26 13.74 13.96
C GLY A 62 -7.38 15.27 13.85
N ALA A 63 -7.51 16.01 14.96
CA ALA A 63 -7.36 17.47 14.97
C ALA A 63 -5.88 17.92 14.97
N ARG A 64 -4.95 17.02 15.32
CA ARG A 64 -3.50 17.28 15.39
C ARG A 64 -2.70 16.70 14.23
N THR A 65 -3.24 15.75 13.47
CA THR A 65 -2.42 14.97 12.51
C THR A 65 -2.07 15.67 11.20
N GLY A 66 -2.59 16.87 10.90
CA GLY A 66 -2.17 17.61 9.69
C GLY A 66 -2.37 16.85 8.38
N LEU A 67 -3.21 15.81 8.35
CA LEU A 67 -3.68 15.16 7.13
C LEU A 67 -4.74 16.07 6.51
N ASP A 68 -4.25 17.18 5.97
CA ASP A 68 -5.07 18.05 5.14
C ASP A 68 -5.56 17.24 3.93
N LEU A 69 -6.76 17.57 3.44
CA LEU A 69 -7.32 16.96 2.23
C LEU A 69 -6.31 16.86 1.06
N PRO A 70 -5.48 17.89 0.80
CA PRO A 70 -4.43 17.82 -0.22
C PRO A 70 -3.40 16.70 0.02
N ALA A 71 -2.90 16.53 1.24
CA ALA A 71 -1.90 15.50 1.55
C ALA A 71 -2.49 14.09 1.39
N THR A 72 -3.77 13.92 1.76
CA THR A 72 -4.49 12.66 1.59
C THR A 72 -4.74 12.36 0.12
N ARG A 73 -5.12 13.37 -0.66
CA ARG A 73 -5.32 13.24 -2.11
C ARG A 73 -4.03 12.87 -2.83
N ASP A 74 -2.93 13.51 -2.48
CA ASP A 74 -1.60 13.21 -3.03
C ASP A 74 -1.17 11.77 -2.69
N LEU A 75 -1.42 11.34 -1.44
CA LEU A 75 -1.15 9.96 -1.02
C LEU A 75 -2.01 8.96 -1.79
N SER A 76 -3.30 9.25 -1.98
CA SER A 76 -4.18 8.42 -2.81
C SER A 76 -3.72 8.33 -4.26
N LEU A 77 -3.32 9.46 -4.87
CA LEU A 77 -2.79 9.47 -6.24
C LEU A 77 -1.52 8.63 -6.37
N ARG A 78 -0.61 8.72 -5.39
CA ARG A 78 0.59 7.87 -5.32
C ARG A 78 0.24 6.39 -5.21
N MET A 79 -0.78 6.03 -4.42
CA MET A 79 -1.23 4.64 -4.31
C MET A 79 -1.79 4.12 -5.63
N THR A 80 -2.56 4.93 -6.35
CA THR A 80 -3.08 4.58 -7.68
C THR A 80 -1.95 4.40 -8.70
N ASP A 81 -1.01 5.35 -8.79
CA ASP A 81 0.15 5.25 -9.69
C ASP A 81 1.00 4.01 -9.38
N LEU A 82 1.25 3.73 -8.11
CA LEU A 82 1.96 2.51 -7.71
C LEU A 82 1.17 1.25 -8.04
N GLY A 83 -0.16 1.26 -7.88
CA GLY A 83 -1.03 0.15 -8.28
C GLY A 83 -0.90 -0.21 -9.76
N ASP A 84 -0.78 0.80 -10.63
CA ASP A 84 -0.59 0.61 -12.07
C ASP A 84 0.79 0.05 -12.43
N ARG A 85 1.81 0.37 -11.62
CA ARG A 85 3.20 -0.09 -11.79
C ARG A 85 3.47 -1.46 -11.18
N VAL A 86 2.66 -1.90 -10.22
CA VAL A 86 2.79 -3.19 -9.55
C VAL A 86 2.14 -4.28 -10.40
N THR A 87 2.86 -5.38 -10.64
CA THR A 87 2.34 -6.51 -11.43
C THR A 87 1.57 -7.53 -10.59
N ASP A 88 1.78 -7.55 -9.27
CA ASP A 88 1.06 -8.44 -8.35
C ASP A 88 -0.36 -7.93 -8.08
N GLU A 89 -1.36 -8.74 -8.44
CA GLU A 89 -2.77 -8.35 -8.34
C GLU A 89 -3.22 -8.08 -6.91
N ARG A 90 -2.68 -8.82 -5.92
CA ARG A 90 -3.07 -8.66 -4.52
C ARG A 90 -2.57 -7.35 -3.95
N LEU A 91 -1.32 -6.97 -4.28
CA LEU A 91 -0.77 -5.67 -3.91
C LEU A 91 -1.52 -4.53 -4.63
N ARG A 92 -1.84 -4.71 -5.92
CA ARG A 92 -2.61 -3.72 -6.68
C ARG A 92 -4.00 -3.48 -6.07
N SER A 93 -4.78 -4.53 -5.86
CA SER A 93 -6.11 -4.42 -5.23
C SER A 93 -6.02 -3.81 -3.83
N ALA A 94 -5.02 -4.19 -3.04
CA ALA A 94 -4.83 -3.59 -1.72
C ALA A 94 -4.50 -2.08 -1.79
N LEU A 95 -3.66 -1.64 -2.74
CA LEU A 95 -3.38 -0.21 -2.91
C LEU A 95 -4.63 0.57 -3.36
N GLN A 96 -5.43 0.00 -4.26
CA GLN A 96 -6.67 0.64 -4.74
C GLN A 96 -7.76 0.67 -3.65
N GLU A 97 -7.93 -0.42 -2.90
CA GLU A 97 -8.92 -0.47 -1.81
C GLU A 97 -8.52 0.45 -0.65
N ALA A 98 -7.24 0.47 -0.27
CA ALA A 98 -6.77 1.35 0.78
C ALA A 98 -6.90 2.83 0.39
N SER A 99 -6.73 3.19 -0.88
CA SER A 99 -6.88 4.57 -1.34
C SER A 99 -8.33 5.05 -1.26
N VAL A 100 -9.28 4.19 -1.66
CA VAL A 100 -10.72 4.45 -1.54
C VAL A 100 -11.13 4.63 -0.08
N LEU A 101 -10.69 3.73 0.82
CA LEU A 101 -10.99 3.83 2.25
C LEU A 101 -10.42 5.11 2.86
N LEU A 102 -9.21 5.51 2.45
CA LEU A 102 -8.56 6.71 2.94
C LEU A 102 -9.29 7.99 2.49
N ILE A 103 -9.70 8.08 1.21
CA ILE A 103 -10.52 9.18 0.72
C ILE A 103 -11.85 9.24 1.48
N GLY A 104 -12.52 8.10 1.63
CA GLY A 104 -13.80 8.01 2.33
C GLY A 104 -13.74 8.51 3.78
N LEU A 105 -12.64 8.25 4.49
CA LEU A 105 -12.41 8.80 5.84
C LEU A 105 -12.24 10.31 5.85
N THR A 106 -11.58 10.88 4.84
CA THR A 106 -11.38 12.33 4.77
C THR A 106 -12.62 13.10 4.38
N GLU A 107 -13.42 12.59 3.44
CA GLU A 107 -14.70 13.20 3.04
C GLU A 107 -15.68 13.18 4.20
N TYR A 108 -15.68 12.10 4.98
CA TYR A 108 -16.51 11.96 6.17
C TYR A 108 -16.22 13.01 7.26
N ARG A 109 -15.01 13.59 7.27
CA ARG A 109 -14.62 14.64 8.22
C ARG A 109 -14.93 16.06 7.74
N VAL A 110 -15.23 16.27 6.47
CA VAL A 110 -15.64 17.58 5.98
C VAL A 110 -17.13 17.71 6.30
N PRO A 111 -17.56 18.57 7.25
CA PRO A 111 -18.98 18.88 7.33
C PRO A 111 -19.42 19.39 5.96
N ILE A 112 -20.49 18.79 5.41
CA ILE A 112 -21.08 19.13 4.09
C ILE A 112 -21.60 20.59 4.07
N SER A 113 -21.37 21.39 5.12
CA SER A 113 -21.72 22.81 5.21
C SER A 113 -20.95 23.73 4.24
N ASN A 114 -19.88 23.27 3.60
CA ASN A 114 -19.00 24.16 2.82
C ASN A 114 -19.07 23.98 1.29
N LEU A 115 -19.96 23.13 0.77
CA LEU A 115 -20.07 22.86 -0.69
C LEU A 115 -21.30 23.46 -1.37
N ALA A 116 -22.18 24.14 -0.64
CA ALA A 116 -23.22 25.00 -1.20
C ALA A 116 -23.52 26.12 -0.20
N GLY A 117 -23.72 27.34 -0.69
CA GLY A 117 -23.67 28.58 0.08
C GLY A 117 -24.44 28.60 1.42
N GLU A 118 -23.90 29.40 2.34
CA GLU A 118 -24.42 29.81 3.66
C GLU A 118 -25.79 29.25 4.07
N PRO A 119 -25.86 28.39 5.10
CA PRO A 119 -27.06 28.28 5.91
C PRO A 119 -26.95 29.22 7.12
N SER A 120 -27.93 30.12 7.25
CA SER A 120 -28.02 31.06 8.36
C SER A 120 -28.02 30.35 9.72
N GLU A 121 -27.30 30.93 10.69
CA GLU A 121 -27.03 30.43 12.05
C GLU A 121 -28.28 30.20 12.95
N ARG A 122 -29.51 30.30 12.42
CA ARG A 122 -30.74 30.26 13.22
C ARG A 122 -31.60 29.01 13.08
N GLU A 123 -31.26 28.08 12.18
CA GLU A 123 -32.09 26.88 11.93
C GLU A 123 -31.53 25.58 12.51
N THR A 124 -30.26 25.57 12.94
CA THR A 124 -29.54 24.36 13.42
C THR A 124 -29.86 23.99 14.87
N GLU A 125 -30.12 24.95 15.76
CA GLU A 125 -30.25 24.68 17.20
C GLU A 125 -31.51 23.89 17.62
N ARG A 126 -32.52 23.76 16.75
CA ARG A 126 -33.78 23.06 17.10
C ARG A 126 -33.85 21.62 16.58
N ARG A 127 -33.00 21.19 15.65
CA ARG A 127 -32.98 19.81 15.13
C ARG A 127 -31.94 18.90 15.81
N GLU A 128 -30.96 19.46 16.49
CA GLU A 128 -29.86 18.68 17.11
C GLU A 128 -30.27 17.93 18.38
N ARG A 129 -31.35 18.32 19.06
CA ARG A 129 -31.72 17.72 20.36
C ARG A 129 -32.55 16.43 20.27
N GLU A 130 -33.13 16.11 19.12
CA GLU A 130 -34.01 14.93 18.98
C GLU A 130 -33.48 13.86 18.01
N HIS A 131 -32.42 14.13 17.24
CA HIS A 131 -31.81 13.16 16.31
C HIS A 131 -30.30 12.90 16.51
N GLY A 132 -29.66 13.54 17.50
CA GLY A 132 -28.20 13.52 17.66
C GLY A 132 -27.57 12.22 18.18
N GLN A 133 -28.32 11.32 18.85
CA GLN A 133 -27.72 10.11 19.44
C GLN A 133 -27.62 8.93 18.47
N ALA A 134 -28.63 8.68 17.63
CA ALA A 134 -28.60 7.57 16.68
C ALA A 134 -27.68 7.83 15.48
N GLY A 135 -27.55 9.09 15.05
CA GLY A 135 -26.62 9.49 13.99
C GLY A 135 -25.16 9.30 14.40
N HIS A 136 -24.77 9.84 15.55
CA HIS A 136 -23.38 9.79 16.02
C HIS A 136 -22.85 8.38 16.35
N GLU A 137 -23.72 7.44 16.72
CA GLU A 137 -23.31 6.04 16.92
C GLU A 137 -23.04 5.32 15.59
N HIS A 138 -23.86 5.57 14.55
CA HIS A 138 -23.60 5.03 13.20
C HIS A 138 -22.33 5.62 12.59
N ASP A 139 -22.11 6.90 12.85
CA ASP A 139 -20.97 7.69 12.41
C ASP A 139 -19.64 7.19 12.98
N THR A 140 -19.59 6.96 14.29
CA THR A 140 -18.41 6.41 14.96
C THR A 140 -18.16 4.95 14.61
N ALA A 141 -19.21 4.13 14.47
CA ALA A 141 -19.10 2.75 14.03
C ALA A 141 -18.56 2.63 12.59
N PHE A 142 -18.97 3.53 11.69
CA PHE A 142 -18.45 3.61 10.33
C PHE A 142 -16.96 3.94 10.32
N VAL A 143 -16.55 5.01 11.02
CA VAL A 143 -15.14 5.41 11.10
C VAL A 143 -14.28 4.30 11.70
N ALA A 144 -14.71 3.71 12.83
CA ALA A 144 -14.00 2.62 13.47
C ALA A 144 -13.84 1.40 12.54
N ARG A 145 -14.90 1.02 11.82
CA ARG A 145 -14.87 -0.10 10.87
C ARG A 145 -13.96 0.19 9.68
N THR A 146 -13.99 1.39 9.13
CA THR A 146 -13.16 1.81 8.00
C THR A 146 -11.68 1.85 8.40
N VAL A 147 -11.36 2.40 9.57
CA VAL A 147 -10.00 2.40 10.12
C VAL A 147 -9.48 0.97 10.33
N LEU A 148 -10.25 0.12 11.03
CA LEU A 148 -9.86 -1.28 11.26
C LEU A 148 -9.65 -2.04 9.94
N SER A 149 -10.50 -1.78 8.95
CA SER A 149 -10.40 -2.40 7.62
C SER A 149 -9.16 -1.92 6.89
N GLY A 150 -8.86 -0.61 6.91
CA GLY A 150 -7.65 -0.03 6.33
C GLY A 150 -6.36 -0.55 6.97
N VAL A 151 -6.32 -0.64 8.30
CA VAL A 151 -5.17 -1.21 9.03
C VAL A 151 -4.99 -2.69 8.70
N SER A 152 -6.07 -3.47 8.70
CA SER A 152 -6.03 -4.91 8.38
C SER A 152 -5.53 -5.14 6.96
N LEU A 153 -6.06 -4.39 5.99
CA LEU A 153 -5.74 -4.51 4.58
C LEU A 153 -4.28 -4.13 4.27
N THR A 154 -3.82 -2.99 4.79
CA THR A 154 -2.41 -2.56 4.65
C THR A 154 -1.45 -3.52 5.35
N SER A 155 -1.81 -4.06 6.51
CA SER A 155 -0.98 -5.05 7.23
C SER A 155 -0.86 -6.37 6.45
N ARG A 156 -1.95 -6.85 5.85
CA ARG A 156 -1.91 -8.04 4.97
C ARG A 156 -1.09 -7.79 3.71
N ALA A 157 -1.22 -6.62 3.09
CA ALA A 157 -0.42 -6.24 1.94
C ALA A 157 1.08 -6.19 2.26
N LEU A 158 1.46 -5.61 3.40
CA LEU A 158 2.85 -5.61 3.89
C LEU A 158 3.36 -7.04 4.17
N HIS A 159 2.52 -7.91 4.73
CA HIS A 159 2.90 -9.31 4.94
C HIS A 159 3.16 -10.04 3.62
N HIS A 160 2.25 -9.90 2.65
CA HIS A 160 2.39 -10.47 1.32
C HIS A 160 3.62 -9.92 0.60
N LEU A 161 3.90 -8.61 0.71
CA LEU A 161 5.12 -8.01 0.18
C LEU A 161 6.38 -8.64 0.77
N ASN A 162 6.43 -8.82 2.09
CA ASN A 162 7.56 -9.49 2.75
C ASN A 162 7.69 -10.97 2.33
N GLU A 163 6.57 -11.67 2.08
CA GLU A 163 6.59 -13.04 1.58
C GLU A 163 7.15 -13.12 0.15
N LEU A 164 6.74 -12.20 -0.72
CA LEU A 164 7.27 -12.06 -2.08
C LEU A 164 8.77 -11.75 -2.06
N GLU A 165 9.23 -10.86 -1.18
CA GLU A 165 10.65 -10.57 -1.01
C GLU A 165 11.45 -11.78 -0.52
N ARG A 166 10.94 -12.51 0.47
CA ARG A 166 11.61 -13.73 0.95
C ARG A 166 11.77 -14.76 -0.16
N ARG A 167 10.72 -14.97 -0.96
CA ARG A 167 10.74 -15.90 -2.10
C ARG A 167 11.70 -15.46 -3.20
N THR A 168 11.92 -14.16 -3.38
CA THR A 168 12.73 -13.63 -4.49
C THR A 168 14.18 -13.36 -4.14
N ILE A 169 14.47 -12.98 -2.89
CA ILE A 169 15.82 -12.67 -2.42
C ILE A 169 16.51 -13.92 -1.83
N GLY A 170 15.75 -14.94 -1.41
CA GLY A 170 16.33 -16.21 -0.94
C GLY A 170 17.29 -16.01 0.24
N ARG A 171 16.85 -15.23 1.24
CA ARG A 171 17.44 -15.28 2.58
C ARG A 171 16.73 -16.35 3.40
#